data_AF-L0HAU7-F1
#
_entry.id   AF-L0HAU7-F1
#
_cell.length_a   1.000
_cell.length_b   1.000
_cell.length_c   1.000
_cell.angle_alpha   90.00
_cell.angle_beta   90.00
_cell.angle_gamma   90.00
#
_symmetry.space_group_name_H-M   'P 1'
#
loop_
_entity.id
_entity.type
_entity.pdbx_description
1 polymer ?
#
loop_
_entity_poly.entity_id
_entity_poly.type
_entity_poly.pdbx_seq_one_letter_code
_entity_poly.pdbx_strand_id
1 'polypeptide(L)'
;MRVPARLVTVILFSLCLLIAAAAAAPAVAGVSSAAADTSGTPPQDAAAYSAEAKEAVAESNWTLALTVTTRGLAWYPDNPDLLCLQGYTYRKMGQYQKSVEIVSKAIPLDPKAVRYANRGYGYLALENYSAALNDAETGISLDANYTANYGVKALSESGLGRNTEALAAIDAALAQSPENAHYWHVKGVILSAMGDCKGAEAALEHSIALDREYVLPWPGFGTAEEKIAAVKTGCGPAPAGTMPAKSPLGWIAVTGAAFAVIAFGWRK
;
A
#
# COMPACT_ATOMS: atom_id res chain seq x y z
N MET A 1 48.16 -3.68 -58.36
CA MET A 1 46.70 -3.74 -58.05
C MET A 1 46.52 -4.52 -56.75
N ARG A 2 45.95 -3.89 -55.71
CA ARG A 2 45.10 -4.43 -54.60
C ARG A 2 45.42 -5.85 -54.06
N VAL A 3 45.63 -6.18 -52.79
CA VAL A 3 45.55 -5.60 -51.41
C VAL A 3 46.38 -6.55 -50.51
N PRO A 4 46.95 -6.12 -49.36
CA PRO A 4 47.10 -7.06 -48.25
C PRO A 4 46.55 -6.55 -46.91
N ALA A 5 46.45 -7.51 -45.99
CA ALA A 5 46.40 -7.39 -44.53
C ALA A 5 45.04 -7.15 -43.83
N ARG A 6 44.52 -8.28 -43.30
CA ARG A 6 44.14 -8.50 -41.90
C ARG A 6 44.11 -7.24 -41.01
N LEU A 7 42.98 -6.96 -40.36
CA LEU A 7 42.89 -6.99 -38.90
C LEU A 7 41.43 -6.91 -38.43
N VAL A 8 41.13 -7.81 -37.50
CA VAL A 8 39.94 -7.84 -36.66
C VAL A 8 39.93 -6.59 -35.79
N THR A 9 38.84 -5.80 -35.78
CA THR A 9 38.47 -4.99 -34.61
C THR A 9 36.95 -4.88 -34.54
N VAL A 10 36.42 -5.66 -33.61
CA VAL A 10 35.06 -5.65 -33.08
C VAL A 10 34.88 -4.35 -32.29
N ILE A 11 33.98 -3.46 -32.71
CA ILE A 11 33.29 -2.52 -31.79
C ILE A 11 31.88 -2.24 -32.34
N LEU A 12 30.93 -3.12 -32.01
CA LEU A 12 29.50 -2.84 -32.10
C LEU A 12 29.12 -2.04 -30.84
N PHE A 13 29.20 -0.70 -30.93
CA PHE A 13 28.53 0.19 -29.97
C PHE A 13 27.02 0.17 -30.27
N SER A 14 26.34 -0.90 -29.84
CA SER A 14 24.88 -0.89 -29.77
C SER A 14 24.44 -0.23 -28.46
N LEU A 15 24.00 1.00 -28.65
CA LEU A 15 23.20 1.86 -27.79
C LEU A 15 22.32 1.06 -26.79
N CYS A 16 22.80 0.93 -25.55
CA CYS A 16 22.00 0.44 -24.43
C CYS A 16 21.19 1.63 -23.88
N LEU A 17 20.04 1.90 -24.49
CA LEU A 17 19.02 2.80 -23.94
C LEU A 17 18.36 2.10 -22.74
N LEU A 18 18.92 2.36 -21.56
CA LEU A 18 18.26 2.10 -20.28
C LEU A 18 17.03 3.03 -20.18
N ILE A 19 15.88 2.55 -20.64
CA ILE A 19 14.59 3.11 -20.24
C ILE A 19 14.35 2.64 -18.81
N ALA A 20 14.79 3.44 -17.85
CA ALA A 20 14.33 3.33 -16.48
C ALA A 20 12.85 3.73 -16.46
N ALA A 21 11.96 2.75 -16.62
CA ALA A 21 10.54 2.91 -16.34
C ALA A 21 10.37 3.01 -14.82
N ALA A 22 10.59 4.20 -14.27
CA ALA A 22 10.13 4.54 -12.94
C ALA A 22 8.59 4.49 -12.99
N ALA A 23 8.00 3.47 -12.37
CA ALA A 23 6.57 3.38 -12.15
C ALA A 23 6.14 4.49 -11.17
N ALA A 24 6.02 5.72 -11.68
CA ALA A 24 5.31 6.78 -11.01
C ALA A 24 3.86 6.33 -10.89
N ALA A 25 3.35 6.22 -9.66
CA ALA A 25 1.94 6.05 -9.42
C ALA A 25 1.19 7.13 -10.22
N PRO A 26 0.18 6.76 -11.05
CA PRO A 26 -0.50 7.74 -11.87
C PRO A 26 -1.10 8.80 -10.94
N ALA A 27 -0.78 10.07 -11.20
CA ALA A 27 -1.43 11.20 -10.57
C ALA A 27 -2.91 11.14 -10.95
N VAL A 28 -3.73 10.56 -10.07
CA VAL A 28 -5.17 10.50 -10.28
C VAL A 28 -5.66 11.93 -10.17
N ALA A 29 -6.08 12.51 -11.29
CA ALA A 29 -6.69 13.82 -11.34
C ALA A 29 -7.76 13.87 -10.24
N GLY A 30 -7.64 14.85 -9.34
CA GLY A 30 -8.53 14.94 -8.19
C GLY A 30 -9.97 14.97 -8.66
N VAL A 31 -10.78 14.00 -8.22
CA VAL A 31 -12.24 14.08 -8.37
C VAL A 31 -12.66 15.36 -7.65
N SER A 32 -13.06 16.37 -8.41
CA SER A 32 -13.46 17.67 -7.89
C SER A 32 -14.56 17.48 -6.85
N SER A 33 -14.34 17.99 -5.63
CA SER A 33 -15.31 17.97 -4.54
C SER A 33 -16.38 19.06 -4.69
N ALA A 34 -16.72 19.45 -5.92
CA ALA A 34 -17.82 20.38 -6.16
C ALA A 34 -19.06 19.80 -5.48
N ALA A 35 -19.59 20.52 -4.48
CA ALA A 35 -20.77 20.11 -3.74
C ALA A 35 -21.90 19.90 -4.75
N ALA A 36 -22.29 18.64 -4.95
CA ALA A 36 -23.45 18.33 -5.76
C ALA A 36 -24.66 19.02 -5.13
N ASP A 37 -25.51 19.64 -5.97
CA ASP A 37 -26.79 20.14 -5.51
C ASP A 37 -27.63 18.96 -5.01
N THR A 38 -27.71 18.85 -3.68
CA THR A 38 -28.37 17.77 -2.94
C THR A 38 -29.72 18.22 -2.39
N SER A 39 -30.29 19.30 -2.92
CA SER A 39 -31.61 19.81 -2.54
C SER A 39 -32.78 18.98 -3.07
N GLY A 40 -32.51 18.04 -3.99
CA GLY A 40 -33.50 17.17 -4.65
C GLY A 40 -33.73 15.82 -3.96
N THR A 41 -34.33 14.87 -4.70
CA THR A 41 -34.42 13.46 -4.27
C THR A 41 -33.17 12.71 -4.74
N PRO A 42 -32.54 11.88 -3.89
CA PRO A 42 -31.41 11.06 -4.31
C PRO A 42 -31.81 10.13 -5.47
N PRO A 43 -30.96 9.96 -6.49
CA PRO A 43 -31.29 9.12 -7.65
C PRO A 43 -31.32 7.62 -7.33
N GLN A 44 -30.67 7.20 -6.25
CA GLN A 44 -30.70 5.83 -5.71
C GLN A 44 -30.41 5.86 -4.21
N ASP A 45 -30.71 4.75 -3.52
CA ASP A 45 -30.42 4.62 -2.09
C ASP A 45 -28.93 4.41 -1.81
N ALA A 46 -28.54 4.52 -0.54
CA ALA A 46 -27.14 4.34 -0.13
C ALA A 46 -26.63 2.90 -0.35
N ALA A 47 -27.52 1.91 -0.36
CA ALA A 47 -27.17 0.50 -0.56
C ALA A 47 -26.78 0.24 -2.02
N ALA A 48 -27.48 0.85 -2.97
CA ALA A 48 -27.18 0.81 -4.40
C ALA A 48 -25.80 1.43 -4.70
N TYR A 49 -25.51 2.62 -4.14
CA TYR A 49 -24.15 3.20 -4.22
C TYR A 49 -23.09 2.29 -3.62
N SER A 50 -23.38 1.65 -2.47
CA SER A 50 -22.44 0.74 -1.82
C SER A 50 -22.20 -0.52 -2.66
N ALA A 51 -23.23 -1.05 -3.32
CA ALA A 51 -23.12 -2.21 -4.20
C ALA A 51 -22.27 -1.89 -5.44
N GLU A 52 -22.56 -0.77 -6.12
CA GLU A 52 -21.78 -0.29 -7.26
C GLU A 52 -20.31 -0.04 -6.90
N ALA A 53 -20.05 0.56 -5.73
CA ALA A 53 -18.69 0.78 -5.25
C ALA A 53 -17.95 -0.52 -4.91
N LYS A 54 -18.65 -1.52 -4.36
CA LYS A 54 -18.08 -2.86 -4.08
C LYS A 54 -17.72 -3.60 -5.36
N GLU A 55 -18.53 -3.49 -6.41
CA GLU A 55 -18.21 -4.07 -7.72
C GLU A 55 -16.95 -3.42 -8.30
N ALA A 56 -16.88 -2.09 -8.30
CA ALA A 56 -15.69 -1.37 -8.73
C ALA A 56 -14.45 -1.75 -7.90
N VAL A 57 -14.61 -2.02 -6.60
CA VAL A 57 -13.52 -2.53 -5.75
C VAL A 57 -13.09 -3.95 -6.14
N ALA A 58 -14.03 -4.84 -6.47
CA ALA A 58 -13.72 -6.20 -6.89
C ALA A 58 -12.93 -6.23 -8.21
N GLU A 59 -13.25 -5.32 -9.14
CA GLU A 59 -12.52 -5.10 -10.40
C GLU A 59 -11.21 -4.31 -10.22
N SER A 60 -10.87 -3.89 -9.00
CA SER A 60 -9.77 -2.97 -8.71
C SER A 60 -9.85 -1.62 -9.46
N ASN A 61 -11.04 -1.21 -9.88
CA ASN A 61 -11.32 0.08 -10.48
C ASN A 61 -11.47 1.17 -9.40
N TRP A 62 -10.32 1.57 -8.83
CA TRP A 62 -10.28 2.51 -7.70
C TRP A 62 -10.85 3.89 -8.05
N THR A 63 -10.69 4.34 -9.28
CA THR A 63 -11.24 5.63 -9.76
C THR A 63 -12.77 5.61 -9.76
N LEU A 64 -13.37 4.53 -10.28
CA LEU A 64 -14.83 4.37 -10.25
C LEU A 64 -15.32 4.23 -8.81
N ALA A 65 -14.70 3.38 -7.99
CA ALA A 65 -15.07 3.22 -6.58
C ALA A 65 -15.05 4.55 -5.81
N LEU A 66 -14.03 5.39 -6.03
CA LEU A 66 -13.95 6.72 -5.41
C LEU A 66 -15.05 7.65 -5.93
N THR A 67 -15.34 7.61 -7.23
CA THR A 67 -16.39 8.44 -7.84
C THR A 67 -17.77 8.07 -7.30
N VAL A 68 -18.08 6.77 -7.22
CA VAL A 68 -19.35 6.24 -6.72
C VAL A 68 -19.54 6.60 -5.26
N THR A 69 -18.54 6.33 -4.42
CA THR A 69 -18.61 6.66 -2.99
C THR A 69 -18.71 8.16 -2.74
N THR A 70 -18.02 9.00 -3.52
CA THR A 70 -18.15 10.47 -3.43
C THR A 70 -19.55 10.95 -3.80
N ARG A 71 -20.15 10.42 -4.88
CA ARG A 71 -21.54 10.71 -5.24
C ARG A 71 -22.51 10.26 -4.16
N GLY A 72 -22.34 9.05 -3.62
CA GLY A 72 -23.19 8.52 -2.56
C GLY A 72 -23.11 9.36 -1.28
N LEU A 73 -21.90 9.74 -0.86
CA LEU A 73 -21.68 10.55 0.35
C LEU A 73 -22.16 12.00 0.19
N ALA A 74 -22.31 12.52 -1.03
CA ALA A 74 -22.96 13.82 -1.23
C ALA A 74 -24.42 13.79 -0.75
N TRP A 75 -25.14 12.68 -0.99
CA TRP A 75 -26.52 12.49 -0.54
C TRP A 75 -26.64 11.92 0.87
N TYR A 76 -25.67 11.07 1.27
CA TYR A 76 -25.69 10.32 2.52
C TYR A 76 -24.36 10.51 3.28
N PRO A 77 -24.06 11.73 3.79
CA PRO A 77 -22.74 12.06 4.33
C PRO A 77 -22.33 11.21 5.53
N ASP A 78 -23.29 10.75 6.32
CA ASP A 78 -23.08 9.92 7.51
C ASP A 78 -23.39 8.43 7.26
N ASN A 79 -23.30 7.95 6.02
CA ASN A 79 -23.43 6.53 5.75
C ASN A 79 -22.11 5.79 6.05
N PRO A 80 -22.06 4.91 7.06
CA PRO A 80 -20.80 4.31 7.51
C PRO A 80 -20.24 3.26 6.55
N ASP A 81 -21.05 2.68 5.66
CA ASP A 81 -20.60 1.73 4.65
C ASP A 81 -19.91 2.45 3.49
N LEU A 82 -20.50 3.55 3.00
CA LEU A 82 -19.90 4.40 1.98
C LEU A 82 -18.61 5.05 2.46
N LEU A 83 -18.58 5.55 3.71
CA LEU A 83 -17.35 6.06 4.32
C LEU A 83 -16.27 4.98 4.41
N CYS A 84 -16.63 3.77 4.87
CA CYS A 84 -15.67 2.66 4.94
C CYS A 84 -15.12 2.27 3.56
N LEU A 85 -15.98 2.18 2.54
CA LEU A 85 -15.58 1.91 1.16
C LEU A 85 -14.69 3.00 0.58
N GLN A 86 -15.03 4.28 0.78
CA GLN A 86 -14.21 5.40 0.31
C GLN A 86 -12.83 5.40 0.97
N GLY A 87 -12.78 5.14 2.28
CA GLY A 87 -11.54 4.98 3.02
C GLY A 87 -10.68 3.84 2.49
N TYR A 88 -11.29 2.66 2.29
CA TYR A 88 -10.62 1.52 1.65
C TYR A 88 -10.06 1.86 0.27
N THR A 89 -10.83 2.57 -0.56
CA THR A 89 -10.38 3.03 -1.89
C THR A 89 -9.20 3.99 -1.79
N TYR A 90 -9.24 4.98 -0.89
CA TYR A 90 -8.09 5.87 -0.67
C TYR A 90 -6.84 5.10 -0.25
N ARG A 91 -6.96 4.09 0.61
CA ARG A 91 -5.84 3.24 1.01
C ARG A 91 -5.25 2.48 -0.19
N LYS A 92 -6.10 1.91 -1.05
CA LYS A 92 -5.66 1.22 -2.28
C LYS A 92 -5.00 2.16 -3.29
N MET A 93 -5.35 3.44 -3.26
CA MET A 93 -4.71 4.50 -4.06
C MET A 93 -3.47 5.13 -3.39
N GLY A 94 -3.01 4.60 -2.26
CA GLY A 94 -1.84 5.12 -1.53
C GLY A 94 -2.10 6.40 -0.72
N GLN A 95 -3.35 6.85 -0.60
CA GLN A 95 -3.74 8.05 0.15
C GLN A 95 -4.07 7.69 1.60
N TYR A 96 -3.09 7.18 2.34
CA TYR A 96 -3.27 6.60 3.68
C TYR A 96 -3.83 7.58 4.71
N GLN A 97 -3.35 8.82 4.72
CA GLN A 97 -3.86 9.84 5.66
C GLN A 97 -5.35 10.12 5.44
N LYS A 98 -5.79 10.23 4.18
CA LYS A 98 -7.22 10.42 3.85
C LYS A 98 -8.04 9.19 4.20
N SER A 99 -7.51 7.99 3.96
CA SER A 99 -8.15 6.75 4.41
C SER A 99 -8.40 6.78 5.92
N VAL A 100 -7.39 7.10 6.72
CA VAL A 100 -7.53 7.17 8.19
C VAL A 100 -8.59 8.20 8.60
N GLU A 101 -8.58 9.39 8.00
CA GLU A 101 -9.56 10.45 8.29
C GLU A 101 -10.99 10.00 7.98
N ILE A 102 -11.23 9.46 6.78
CA ILE A 102 -12.56 9.05 6.33
C ILE A 102 -13.09 7.87 7.14
N VAL A 103 -12.27 6.83 7.38
CA VAL A 103 -12.70 5.68 8.20
C VAL A 103 -12.94 6.08 9.65
N SER A 104 -12.23 7.08 10.18
CA SER A 104 -12.48 7.60 11.53
C SER A 104 -13.85 8.26 11.68
N LYS A 105 -14.45 8.76 10.58
CA LYS A 105 -15.85 9.23 10.58
C LYS A 105 -16.84 8.06 10.60
N ALA A 106 -16.51 6.95 9.96
CA ALA A 106 -17.37 5.77 9.88
C ALA A 106 -17.51 5.00 11.21
N ILE A 107 -16.41 4.90 11.98
CA ILE A 107 -16.34 4.10 13.21
C ILE A 107 -17.39 4.49 14.26
N PRO A 108 -17.56 5.77 14.65
CA PRO A 108 -18.56 6.14 15.67
C PRO A 108 -20.00 5.95 15.21
N LEU A 109 -20.25 5.90 13.89
CA LEU A 109 -21.59 5.73 13.32
C LEU A 109 -22.04 4.25 13.34
N ASP A 110 -21.12 3.33 13.11
CA ASP A 110 -21.35 1.88 13.16
C ASP A 110 -20.01 1.18 13.46
N PRO A 111 -19.71 0.82 14.71
CA PRO A 111 -18.47 0.11 15.04
C PRO A 111 -18.50 -1.33 14.50
N LYS A 112 -17.59 -1.66 13.56
CA LYS A 112 -17.40 -3.03 13.05
C LYS A 112 -15.94 -3.36 12.87
N ALA A 113 -15.58 -4.63 13.08
CA ALA A 113 -14.23 -5.15 12.96
C ALA A 113 -13.51 -4.75 11.65
N VAL A 114 -14.23 -4.76 10.52
CA VAL A 114 -13.70 -4.32 9.21
C VAL A 114 -13.26 -2.86 9.17
N ARG A 115 -13.93 -1.96 9.90
CA ARG A 115 -13.60 -0.53 9.91
C ARG A 115 -12.30 -0.29 10.68
N TYR A 116 -12.13 -0.99 11.79
CA TYR A 116 -10.87 -0.97 12.53
C TYR A 116 -9.71 -1.56 11.72
N ALA A 117 -9.91 -2.69 11.03
CA ALA A 117 -8.88 -3.24 10.15
C ALA A 117 -8.48 -2.25 9.04
N ASN A 118 -9.47 -1.61 8.39
CA ASN A 118 -9.21 -0.65 7.31
C ASN A 118 -8.41 0.57 7.80
N ARG A 119 -8.76 1.12 8.97
CA ARG A 119 -8.00 2.22 9.56
C ARG A 119 -6.63 1.78 10.06
N GLY A 120 -6.55 0.60 10.68
CA GLY A 120 -5.31 -0.03 11.15
C GLY A 120 -4.29 -0.22 10.03
N TYR A 121 -4.71 -0.73 8.86
CA TYR A 121 -3.83 -0.79 7.68
C TYR A 121 -3.40 0.60 7.17
N GLY A 122 -4.25 1.62 7.32
CA GLY A 122 -3.88 3.01 7.07
C GLY A 122 -2.79 3.50 8.03
N TYR A 123 -2.91 3.19 9.32
CA TYR A 123 -1.91 3.52 10.33
C TYR A 123 -0.58 2.77 10.11
N LEU A 124 -0.62 1.50 9.72
CA LEU A 124 0.59 0.73 9.35
C LEU A 124 1.36 1.39 8.21
N ALA A 125 0.65 1.84 7.18
CA ALA A 125 1.26 2.54 6.04
C ALA A 125 1.83 3.92 6.41
N LEU A 126 1.39 4.49 7.52
CA LEU A 126 1.90 5.73 8.12
C LEU A 126 2.92 5.47 9.23
N GLU A 127 3.33 4.21 9.43
CA GLU A 127 4.26 3.76 10.48
C GLU A 127 3.79 4.08 11.91
N ASN A 128 2.48 4.31 12.11
CA ASN A 128 1.88 4.50 13.42
C ASN A 128 1.45 3.15 14.02
N TYR A 129 2.44 2.35 14.38
CA TYR A 129 2.23 0.96 14.84
C TYR A 129 1.38 0.88 16.11
N SER A 130 1.53 1.82 17.04
CA SER A 130 0.74 1.84 18.28
C SER A 130 -0.75 2.07 18.02
N ALA A 131 -1.11 3.00 17.13
CA ALA A 131 -2.50 3.22 16.75
C ALA A 131 -3.08 2.03 15.98
N ALA A 132 -2.29 1.44 15.08
CA ALA A 132 -2.68 0.23 14.35
C ALA A 132 -2.93 -0.96 15.28
N LEU A 133 -2.10 -1.14 16.32
CA LEU A 133 -2.27 -2.20 17.32
C LEU A 133 -3.57 -2.03 18.09
N ASN A 134 -3.86 -0.81 18.57
CA ASN A 134 -5.10 -0.53 19.29
C ASN A 134 -6.35 -0.80 18.42
N ASP A 135 -6.30 -0.42 17.14
CA ASP A 135 -7.37 -0.73 16.19
C ASP A 135 -7.51 -2.25 15.99
N ALA A 136 -6.40 -2.97 15.84
CA ALA A 136 -6.42 -4.42 15.68
C ALA A 136 -7.04 -5.13 16.88
N GLU A 137 -6.66 -4.75 18.10
CA GLU A 137 -7.20 -5.32 19.34
C GLU A 137 -8.69 -5.01 19.51
N THR A 138 -9.09 -3.77 19.22
CA THR A 138 -10.51 -3.39 19.22
C THR A 138 -11.28 -4.20 18.18
N GLY A 139 -10.76 -4.33 16.96
CA GLY A 139 -11.38 -5.11 15.89
C GLY A 139 -11.52 -6.60 16.22
N ILE A 140 -10.50 -7.22 16.83
CA ILE A 140 -10.55 -8.61 17.30
C ILE A 140 -11.60 -8.77 18.41
N SER A 141 -11.72 -7.80 19.33
CA SER A 141 -12.73 -7.85 20.40
C SER A 141 -14.16 -7.77 19.86
N LEU A 142 -14.38 -7.10 18.73
CA LEU A 142 -15.68 -7.00 18.07
C LEU A 142 -16.03 -8.24 17.25
N ASP A 143 -15.05 -8.80 16.54
CA ASP A 143 -15.22 -10.04 15.77
C ASP A 143 -13.89 -10.78 15.64
N ALA A 144 -13.75 -11.84 16.44
CA ALA A 144 -12.57 -12.69 16.46
C ALA A 144 -12.41 -13.56 15.19
N ASN A 145 -13.46 -13.67 14.36
CA ASN A 145 -13.41 -14.39 13.08
C ASN A 145 -12.99 -13.48 11.91
N TYR A 146 -12.92 -12.16 12.12
CA TYR A 146 -12.44 -11.23 11.10
C TYR A 146 -10.90 -11.20 11.08
N THR A 147 -10.32 -12.19 10.40
CA THR A 147 -8.88 -12.50 10.38
C THR A 147 -7.97 -11.34 10.00
N ALA A 148 -8.47 -10.36 9.23
CA ALA A 148 -7.67 -9.20 8.82
C ALA A 148 -7.14 -8.37 10.00
N ASN A 149 -7.84 -8.34 11.15
CA ASN A 149 -7.34 -7.64 12.34
C ASN A 149 -6.12 -8.35 12.96
N TYR A 150 -6.01 -9.69 12.86
CA TYR A 150 -4.80 -10.40 13.30
C TYR A 150 -3.61 -10.08 12.39
N GLY A 151 -3.84 -9.91 11.09
CA GLY A 151 -2.82 -9.41 10.16
C GLY A 151 -2.33 -8.01 10.52
N VAL A 152 -3.25 -7.09 10.85
CA VAL A 152 -2.88 -5.75 11.37
C VAL A 152 -2.07 -5.89 12.65
N LYS A 153 -2.55 -6.67 13.63
CA LYS A 153 -1.86 -6.90 14.91
C LYS A 153 -0.44 -7.41 14.69
N ALA A 154 -0.25 -8.43 13.86
CA ALA A 154 1.06 -9.02 13.59
C ALA A 154 2.06 -8.00 13.05
N LEU A 155 1.64 -7.21 12.05
CA LEU A 155 2.46 -6.16 11.47
C LEU A 155 2.74 -5.02 12.46
N SER A 156 1.77 -4.64 13.29
CA SER A 156 1.96 -3.63 14.33
C SER A 156 2.96 -4.08 15.37
N GLU A 157 2.85 -5.31 15.88
CA GLU A 157 3.77 -5.85 16.88
C GLU A 157 5.19 -5.99 16.30
N SER A 158 5.32 -6.45 15.06
CA SER A 158 6.63 -6.52 14.40
C SER A 158 7.26 -5.14 14.20
N GLY A 159 6.46 -4.14 13.79
CA GLY A 159 6.91 -2.74 13.70
C GLY A 159 7.35 -2.14 15.05
N LEU A 160 6.83 -2.68 16.16
CA LEU A 160 7.22 -2.33 17.53
C LEU A 160 8.37 -3.19 18.07
N GLY A 161 8.93 -4.10 17.26
CA GLY A 161 10.01 -5.01 17.65
C GLY A 161 9.57 -6.22 18.47
N ARG A 162 8.25 -6.42 18.65
CA ARG A 162 7.64 -7.53 19.41
C ARG A 162 7.36 -8.73 18.50
N ASN A 163 8.44 -9.29 17.95
CA ASN A 163 8.34 -10.30 16.89
C ASN A 163 7.75 -11.65 17.36
N THR A 164 7.86 -11.99 18.65
CA THR A 164 7.26 -13.22 19.19
C THR A 164 5.73 -13.11 19.22
N GLU A 165 5.22 -11.97 19.66
CA GLU A 165 3.80 -11.62 19.68
C GLU A 165 3.26 -11.47 18.26
N ALA A 166 4.06 -10.89 17.36
CA ALA A 166 3.74 -10.80 15.94
C ALA A 166 3.55 -12.18 15.30
N LEU A 167 4.46 -13.12 15.57
CA LEU A 167 4.38 -14.49 15.06
C LEU A 167 3.13 -15.21 15.58
N ALA A 168 2.82 -15.07 16.87
CA ALA A 168 1.61 -15.64 17.44
C ALA A 168 0.34 -15.07 16.79
N ALA A 169 0.30 -13.76 16.53
CA ALA A 169 -0.84 -13.12 15.87
C ALA A 169 -1.01 -13.59 14.43
N ILE A 170 0.07 -13.71 13.64
CA ILE A 170 -0.06 -14.16 12.24
C ILE A 170 -0.40 -15.65 12.15
N ASP A 171 0.09 -16.48 13.07
CA ASP A 171 -0.28 -17.89 13.15
C ASP A 171 -1.77 -18.06 13.50
N ALA A 172 -2.33 -17.21 14.36
CA ALA A 172 -3.76 -17.19 14.63
C ALA A 172 -4.61 -16.80 13.39
N ALA A 173 -4.09 -15.91 12.54
CA ALA A 173 -4.72 -15.55 11.27
C ALA A 173 -4.68 -16.72 10.28
N LEU A 174 -3.53 -17.38 10.15
CA LEU A 174 -3.31 -18.53 9.26
C LEU A 174 -4.09 -19.78 9.69
N ALA A 175 -4.30 -19.98 10.98
CA ALA A 175 -5.14 -21.08 11.47
C ALA A 175 -6.59 -21.00 10.97
N GLN A 176 -7.08 -19.78 10.71
CA GLN A 176 -8.43 -19.51 10.21
C GLN A 176 -8.47 -19.33 8.68
N SER A 177 -7.37 -18.86 8.08
CA SER A 177 -7.27 -18.59 6.64
C SER A 177 -5.92 -19.10 6.10
N PRO A 178 -5.75 -20.43 5.98
CA PRO A 178 -4.47 -21.04 5.63
C PRO A 178 -4.01 -20.75 4.21
N GLU A 179 -4.91 -20.38 3.30
CA GLU A 179 -4.62 -20.09 1.89
C GLU A 179 -4.47 -18.58 1.61
N ASN A 180 -4.17 -17.78 2.63
CA ASN A 180 -4.01 -16.34 2.47
C ASN A 180 -2.55 -15.95 2.20
N ALA A 181 -2.24 -15.62 0.95
CA ALA A 181 -0.90 -15.20 0.52
C ALA A 181 -0.34 -14.03 1.36
N HIS A 182 -1.19 -13.06 1.74
CA HIS A 182 -0.81 -11.96 2.63
C HIS A 182 -0.19 -12.48 3.91
N TYR A 183 -0.87 -13.42 4.58
CA TYR A 183 -0.45 -13.86 5.90
C TYR A 183 0.84 -14.67 5.86
N TRP A 184 1.04 -15.45 4.80
CA TRP A 184 2.31 -16.13 4.55
C TRP A 184 3.45 -15.15 4.28
N HIS A 185 3.21 -14.10 3.50
CA HIS A 185 4.20 -13.04 3.29
C HIS A 185 4.59 -12.37 4.62
N VAL A 186 3.59 -11.98 5.42
CA VAL A 186 3.81 -11.34 6.73
C VAL A 186 4.57 -12.26 7.68
N LYS A 187 4.22 -13.55 7.74
CA LYS A 187 4.96 -14.54 8.52
C LYS A 187 6.42 -14.64 8.09
N GLY A 188 6.69 -14.64 6.79
CA GLY A 188 8.06 -14.63 6.26
C GLY A 188 8.87 -13.41 6.69
N VAL A 189 8.26 -12.23 6.67
CA VAL A 189 8.88 -10.98 7.16
C VAL A 189 9.19 -11.05 8.65
N ILE A 190 8.26 -11.56 9.46
CA ILE A 190 8.44 -11.69 10.92
C ILE A 190 9.56 -12.68 11.24
N LEU A 191 9.56 -13.86 10.60
CA LEU A 191 10.60 -14.87 10.81
C LEU A 191 11.99 -14.38 10.39
N SER A 192 12.07 -13.61 9.30
CA SER A 192 13.30 -12.95 8.88
C SER A 192 13.80 -11.97 9.94
N ALA A 193 12.91 -11.14 10.51
CA ALA A 193 13.25 -10.23 11.60
C ALA A 193 13.69 -10.95 12.90
N MET A 194 13.26 -12.19 13.09
CA MET A 194 13.70 -13.06 14.19
C MET A 194 15.02 -13.81 13.89
N GLY A 195 15.54 -13.72 12.66
CA GLY A 195 16.71 -14.46 12.21
C GLY A 195 16.43 -15.93 11.82
N ASP A 196 15.17 -16.36 11.81
CA ASP A 196 14.79 -17.67 11.28
C ASP A 196 14.66 -17.61 9.75
N CYS A 197 15.81 -17.62 9.09
CA CYS A 197 15.88 -17.47 7.64
C CYS A 197 15.29 -18.66 6.88
N LYS A 198 15.38 -19.88 7.44
CA LYS A 198 14.79 -21.07 6.81
C LYS A 198 13.26 -21.00 6.87
N GLY A 199 12.71 -20.65 8.04
CA GLY A 199 11.28 -20.44 8.19
C GLY A 199 10.77 -19.27 7.34
N ALA A 200 11.54 -18.19 7.26
CA ALA A 200 11.22 -17.03 6.43
C ALA A 200 11.11 -17.39 4.94
N GLU A 201 12.11 -18.09 4.40
CA GLU A 201 12.11 -18.55 3.00
C GLU A 201 10.90 -19.45 2.73
N ALA A 202 10.66 -20.45 3.57
CA ALA A 202 9.53 -21.36 3.39
C ALA A 202 8.16 -20.63 3.42
N ALA A 203 7.99 -19.66 4.31
CA ALA A 203 6.75 -18.88 4.38
C ALA A 203 6.57 -17.97 3.15
N LEU A 204 7.64 -17.34 2.66
CA LEU A 204 7.60 -16.50 1.46
C LEU A 204 7.36 -17.32 0.19
N GLU A 205 7.97 -18.51 0.08
CA GLU A 205 7.71 -19.45 -1.01
C GLU A 205 6.24 -19.89 -1.03
N HIS A 206 5.65 -20.12 0.14
CA HIS A 206 4.23 -20.44 0.23
C HIS A 206 3.34 -19.26 -0.20
N SER A 207 3.70 -18.03 0.17
CA SER A 207 3.02 -16.83 -0.35
C SER A 207 3.06 -16.78 -1.88
N ILE A 208 4.23 -17.03 -2.49
CA ILE A 208 4.41 -17.01 -3.94
C ILE A 208 3.58 -18.11 -4.62
N ALA A 209 3.49 -19.29 -4.01
CA ALA A 209 2.71 -20.39 -4.53
C ALA A 209 1.20 -20.08 -4.58
N LEU A 210 0.70 -19.28 -3.64
CA LEU A 210 -0.70 -18.83 -3.59
C LEU A 210 -0.97 -17.65 -4.52
N ASP A 211 -0.11 -16.63 -4.45
CA ASP A 211 -0.17 -15.45 -5.31
C ASP A 211 1.26 -14.90 -5.52
N ARG A 212 1.79 -15.18 -6.70
CA ARG A 212 3.14 -14.80 -7.09
C ARG A 212 3.34 -13.29 -7.15
N GLU A 213 2.31 -12.55 -7.53
CA GLU A 213 2.37 -11.10 -7.68
C GLU A 213 1.91 -10.38 -6.40
N TYR A 214 1.71 -11.13 -5.31
CA TYR A 214 1.31 -10.55 -4.04
C TYR A 214 2.35 -9.55 -3.53
N VAL A 215 1.91 -8.30 -3.37
CA VAL A 215 2.66 -7.22 -2.75
C VAL A 215 1.82 -6.64 -1.61
N LEU A 216 2.47 -6.37 -0.48
CA LEU A 216 1.82 -5.66 0.62
C LEU A 216 1.32 -4.28 0.13
N PRO A 217 0.11 -3.84 0.50
CA PRO A 217 -0.56 -2.72 -0.15
C PRO A 217 -0.03 -1.32 0.26
N TRP A 218 1.11 -1.22 0.94
CA TRP A 218 1.76 0.06 1.26
C TRP A 218 3.26 0.07 0.96
N PRO A 219 3.81 1.23 0.55
CA PRO A 219 5.17 1.35 0.05
C PRO A 219 6.22 0.99 1.10
N GLY A 220 7.36 0.47 0.64
CA GLY A 220 8.50 0.06 1.49
C GLY A 220 8.58 -1.44 1.74
N PHE A 221 7.53 -2.20 1.43
CA PHE A 221 7.56 -3.66 1.46
C PHE A 221 7.78 -4.21 0.06
N GLY A 222 8.95 -4.83 -0.12
CA GLY A 222 9.30 -5.52 -1.35
C GLY A 222 8.43 -6.75 -1.62
N THR A 223 8.52 -7.29 -2.82
CA THR A 223 7.86 -8.54 -3.22
C THR A 223 8.40 -9.72 -2.39
N ALA A 224 7.65 -10.83 -2.36
CA ALA A 224 8.14 -12.04 -1.70
C ALA A 224 9.48 -12.53 -2.30
N GLU A 225 9.66 -12.38 -3.62
CA GLU A 225 10.91 -12.71 -4.32
C GLU A 225 12.09 -11.83 -3.85
N GLU A 226 11.87 -10.52 -3.71
CA GLU A 226 12.88 -9.58 -3.18
C GLU A 226 13.25 -9.92 -1.72
N LYS A 227 12.26 -10.32 -0.91
CA LYS A 227 12.48 -10.73 0.47
C LYS A 227 13.28 -12.02 0.56
N ILE A 228 12.98 -13.03 -0.27
CA ILE A 228 13.76 -14.27 -0.33
C ILE A 228 15.21 -13.97 -0.72
N ALA A 229 15.43 -13.12 -1.72
CA ALA A 229 16.78 -12.72 -2.13
C ALA A 229 17.55 -12.09 -0.96
N ALA A 230 16.93 -11.18 -0.21
CA ALA A 230 17.52 -10.54 0.97
C ALA A 230 17.84 -11.56 2.09
N VAL A 231 16.94 -12.52 2.35
CA VAL A 231 17.15 -13.60 3.32
C VAL A 231 18.37 -14.45 2.93
N LYS A 232 18.54 -14.73 1.63
CA LYS A 232 19.66 -15.53 1.12
C LYS A 232 21.01 -14.83 1.18
N THR A 233 21.04 -13.50 1.00
CA THR A 233 22.30 -12.74 0.93
C THR A 233 22.77 -12.18 2.27
N GLY A 234 21.91 -12.09 3.29
CA GLY A 234 22.21 -11.34 4.52
C GLY A 234 21.51 -11.84 5.77
N CYS A 235 21.30 -13.15 5.91
CA CYS A 235 20.70 -13.74 7.11
C CYS A 235 21.47 -13.36 8.39
N GLY A 236 20.90 -12.44 9.16
CA GLY A 236 21.35 -12.02 10.48
C GLY A 236 20.22 -11.22 11.16
N PRO A 237 20.14 -11.20 12.50
CA PRO A 237 19.09 -10.45 13.19
C PRO A 237 19.16 -8.99 12.78
N ALA A 238 18.05 -8.47 12.25
CA ALA A 238 17.93 -7.04 11.97
C ALA A 238 18.13 -6.27 13.29
N PRO A 239 18.87 -5.14 13.32
CA PRO A 239 18.93 -4.31 14.50
C PRO A 239 17.49 -3.90 14.88
N ALA A 240 17.15 -4.07 16.16
CA ALA A 240 15.82 -3.81 16.69
C ALA A 240 15.31 -2.43 16.23
N GLY A 241 14.16 -2.40 15.55
CA GLY A 241 13.50 -1.16 15.13
C GLY A 241 13.60 -0.78 13.65
N THR A 242 14.19 -1.59 12.77
CA THR A 242 14.17 -1.32 11.33
C THR A 242 13.32 -2.32 10.57
N MET A 243 12.05 -1.98 10.31
CA MET A 243 11.53 -2.29 8.98
C MET A 243 12.34 -1.48 7.97
N PRO A 244 12.51 -1.93 6.72
CA PRO A 244 13.20 -1.14 5.72
C PRO A 244 12.51 0.22 5.59
N ALA A 245 13.11 1.23 6.20
CA ALA A 245 12.77 2.62 5.95
C ALA A 245 12.87 2.82 4.43
N LYS A 246 11.93 3.60 3.88
CA LYS A 246 11.89 3.96 2.46
C LYS A 246 13.31 4.16 1.94
N SER A 247 13.67 3.46 0.86
CA SER A 247 14.85 3.84 0.12
C SER A 247 14.72 5.34 -0.21
N PRO A 248 15.72 6.18 0.09
CA PRO A 248 15.63 7.60 -0.20
C PRO A 248 15.85 7.79 -1.71
N LEU A 249 14.83 7.50 -2.50
CA LEU A 249 14.80 7.85 -3.91
C LEU A 249 13.91 9.08 -4.11
N GLY A 250 14.57 10.24 -4.24
CA GLY A 250 14.19 11.24 -5.24
C GLY A 250 13.34 12.44 -4.80
N TRP A 251 13.78 13.24 -3.81
CA TRP A 251 13.50 14.67 -3.87
C TRP A 251 14.60 15.33 -4.70
N ILE A 252 14.43 15.36 -6.03
CA ILE A 252 15.20 16.30 -6.84
C ILE A 252 14.69 17.70 -6.45
N ALA A 253 15.50 18.41 -5.67
CA ALA A 253 15.34 19.84 -5.46
C ALA A 253 15.35 20.51 -6.84
N VAL A 254 14.20 21.00 -7.28
CA VAL A 254 14.13 21.93 -8.41
C VAL A 254 14.76 23.23 -7.94
N THR A 255 16.07 23.36 -8.14
CA THR A 255 16.75 24.66 -8.05
C THR A 255 16.21 25.51 -9.18
N GLY A 256 15.38 26.49 -8.85
CA GLY A 256 14.90 27.49 -9.79
C GLY A 256 16.08 28.24 -10.40
N ALA A 257 16.32 28.00 -11.69
CA ALA A 257 17.19 28.84 -12.50
C ALA A 257 16.49 30.18 -12.73
N ALA A 258 16.99 31.24 -12.09
CA ALA A 258 16.60 32.61 -12.35
C ALA A 258 16.97 32.98 -13.80
N PHE A 259 15.96 33.19 -14.65
CA PHE A 259 16.16 33.82 -15.94
C PHE A 259 16.45 35.32 -15.72
N ALA A 260 17.71 35.71 -15.92
CA ALA A 260 18.11 37.10 -16.04
C ALA A 260 17.56 37.67 -17.36
N VAL A 261 16.57 38.56 -17.26
CA VAL A 261 16.11 39.38 -18.38
C VAL A 261 17.18 40.42 -18.68
N ILE A 262 17.88 40.25 -19.80
CA ILE A 262 18.77 41.26 -20.36
C ILE A 262 17.89 42.36 -20.95
N ALA A 263 17.84 43.50 -20.25
CA ALA A 263 17.27 44.74 -20.77
C ALA A 263 18.24 45.33 -21.81
N PHE A 264 17.90 45.17 -23.09
CA PHE A 264 18.60 45.86 -24.18
C PHE A 264 18.09 47.31 -24.23
N GLY A 265 18.88 48.24 -23.71
CA GLY A 265 18.64 49.66 -23.84
C GLY A 265 19.00 50.15 -25.24
N TRP A 266 18.04 50.73 -25.95
CA TRP A 266 18.33 51.63 -27.07
C TRP A 266 17.93 53.04 -26.66
N ARG A 267 18.92 53.93 -26.64
CA ARG A 267 18.74 55.37 -26.42
C ARG A 267 19.54 56.12 -27.50
N LYS A 268 18.86 56.51 -28.57
CA LYS A 268 18.83 57.83 -29.22
C LYS A 268 18.33 57.70 -30.66
#